data_AF-A0A151SGB8-F1
#
_entry.id   AF-A0A151SGB8-F1
#
_cell.length_a   1.000
_cell.length_b   1.000
_cell.length_c   1.000
_cell.angle_alpha   90.00
_cell.angle_beta   90.00
_cell.angle_gamma   90.00
#
_symmetry.space_group_name_H-M   'P 1'
#
loop_
_entity.id
_entity.type
_entity.pdbx_description
1 polymer ?
#
loop_
_entity_poly.entity_id
_entity_poly.type
_entity_poly.pdbx_seq_one_letter_code
_entity_poly.pdbx_strand_id
1 'polypeptide(L)'
;MAAVGVELKHAESAPEENCSAKPTKQGEGLRQYYALHIHEHQLLLRQKTHNLNRLEAQRNELNSRVRMLREELQLLQEPGSYVGEVVKVMGKNKVLVKVHPEGKYVVDIDKNIDITKITPSTRVALRNDSYVLHLILPSKVDPLVNLMKVEKVPDSTYDMIGGLDQQIKEIKEVIELPIKHPELFESLGIAQPKGVLLYGPPGTGKTLLARAVAHHTDCTFIRVSGSELVQKYIGEGSRMVRELFVMAREHAPSIIFMDEIDSIGSARMESGSGNGDSEVQRTMLELLNQLDGFEASNKIKVLMATNRIDILDQALLRPGRIDRKIEFPNPNEESRLDILKIHSRRMNLMRGIDLKKIAEKMNGASGAELKVSVEGYNNGDPIHLAKLDGTWRLQYTSAPDVLILFQAAATLPFFQVGQIFQKFECLDQSNGGVIRNVVRWSIPTLLEEEEGATLLVSAKFTVVSVRNIYLQFQEITVQDINISEELQALIAPAILPRSFISLQILQFLRTFKAEIPVRDPGRESVGGLYYLSYLDDNMLLGRAVGGGGVFVFTRAQSLY
;
A
#
# COMPACT_ATOMS: atom_id res chain seq x y z
N MET A 1 -44.87 26.39 13.45
CA MET A 1 -45.94 26.86 14.36
C MET A 1 -45.29 27.04 15.72
N ALA A 2 -45.19 28.20 16.35
CA ALA A 2 -46.00 29.41 16.29
C ALA A 2 -45.13 30.66 16.12
N ALA A 3 -45.63 31.62 15.36
CA ALA A 3 -45.12 32.98 15.31
C ALA A 3 -45.57 33.72 16.57
N VAL A 4 -44.64 34.36 17.28
CA VAL A 4 -44.96 35.42 18.24
C VAL A 4 -44.27 36.67 17.72
N GLY A 5 -45.08 37.53 17.10
CA GLY A 5 -44.67 38.84 16.62
C GLY A 5 -44.35 39.75 17.80
N VAL A 6 -43.28 40.53 17.65
CA VAL A 6 -43.02 41.71 18.47
C VAL A 6 -43.04 42.89 17.51
N GLU A 7 -44.09 43.69 17.64
CA GLU A 7 -44.32 44.93 16.90
C GLU A 7 -43.19 45.93 17.16
N LEU A 8 -42.46 46.28 16.10
CA LEU A 8 -41.58 47.45 16.07
C LEU A 8 -42.45 48.68 15.76
N LYS A 9 -42.82 49.44 16.79
CA LYS A 9 -43.38 50.79 16.60
C LYS A 9 -42.28 51.72 16.12
N HIS A 10 -42.39 52.16 14.87
CA HIS A 10 -41.68 53.30 14.32
C HIS A 10 -41.95 54.56 15.13
N ALA A 11 -40.88 55.26 15.50
CA ALA A 11 -40.92 56.66 15.88
C ALA A 11 -39.89 57.39 15.03
N GLU A 12 -40.36 58.25 14.13
CA GLU A 12 -39.74 59.54 13.80
C GLU A 12 -40.54 60.26 12.70
N SER A 13 -41.21 61.35 13.10
CA SER A 13 -41.54 62.47 12.24
C SER A 13 -41.11 63.73 12.99
N ALA A 14 -40.07 64.38 12.48
CA ALA A 14 -39.50 65.61 13.00
C ALA A 14 -40.44 66.81 12.79
N PRO A 15 -40.36 67.87 13.61
CA PRO A 15 -40.75 69.21 13.20
C PRO A 15 -39.53 70.10 12.94
N GLU A 16 -39.68 70.92 11.89
CA GLU A 16 -38.72 71.87 11.33
C GLU A 16 -38.42 73.07 12.24
N GLU A 17 -37.26 73.68 11.97
CA GLU A 17 -36.70 74.86 12.61
C GLU A 17 -37.57 76.13 12.48
N ASN A 18 -37.62 76.93 13.55
CA ASN A 18 -37.35 78.39 13.51
C ASN A 18 -37.45 79.02 14.90
N CYS A 19 -36.34 79.53 15.45
CA CYS A 19 -36.20 80.94 15.88
C CYS A 19 -34.86 81.21 16.57
N SER A 20 -34.35 82.40 16.25
CA SER A 20 -33.11 83.08 16.63
C SER A 20 -32.73 83.13 18.12
N ALA A 21 -31.47 82.80 18.43
CA ALA A 21 -30.55 83.61 19.27
C ALA A 21 -29.15 82.93 19.40
N LYS A 22 -28.06 83.69 19.23
CA LYS A 22 -26.70 83.32 19.66
C LYS A 22 -26.26 84.28 20.78
N PRO A 23 -25.23 83.98 21.61
CA PRO A 23 -24.88 82.72 22.26
C PRO A 23 -24.51 82.93 23.76
N THR A 24 -24.60 81.89 24.62
CA THR A 24 -23.85 81.87 25.90
C THR A 24 -23.18 80.51 26.11
N LYS A 25 -21.85 80.52 26.00
CA LYS A 25 -20.91 79.37 25.97
C LYS A 25 -20.69 78.68 27.32
N GLN A 26 -21.70 78.61 28.19
CA GLN A 26 -21.59 77.95 29.49
C GLN A 26 -22.71 76.92 29.65
N GLY A 27 -22.50 75.73 29.10
CA GLY A 27 -23.45 74.61 29.20
C GLY A 27 -23.35 73.61 28.05
N GLU A 28 -22.83 74.03 26.90
CA GLU A 28 -22.61 73.14 25.73
C GLU A 28 -21.62 72.02 26.05
N GLY A 29 -20.54 72.32 26.79
CA GLY A 29 -19.53 71.31 27.17
C GLY A 29 -20.07 70.23 28.11
N LEU A 30 -20.92 70.59 29.08
CA LEU A 30 -21.57 69.63 30.00
C LEU A 30 -22.61 68.77 29.27
N ARG A 31 -23.40 69.36 28.37
CA ARG A 31 -24.35 68.60 27.54
C ARG A 31 -23.62 67.64 26.58
N GLN A 32 -22.53 68.08 25.96
CA GLN A 32 -21.70 67.23 25.11
C GLN A 32 -21.05 66.09 25.91
N TYR A 33 -20.57 66.36 27.12
CA TYR A 33 -20.00 65.34 28.02
C TYR A 33 -21.01 64.24 28.35
N TYR A 34 -22.22 64.60 28.80
CA TYR A 34 -23.26 63.61 29.09
C TYR A 34 -23.77 62.91 27.84
N ALA A 35 -23.92 63.62 26.71
CA ALA A 35 -24.32 63.00 25.45
C ALA A 35 -23.30 61.95 24.96
N LEU A 36 -22.00 62.24 25.11
CA LEU A 36 -20.92 61.32 24.77
C LEU A 36 -20.94 60.08 25.68
N HIS A 37 -21.10 60.25 27.00
CA HIS A 37 -21.22 59.11 27.91
C HIS A 37 -22.50 58.29 27.71
N ILE A 38 -23.63 58.92 27.39
CA ILE A 38 -24.86 58.20 27.02
C ILE A 38 -24.61 57.37 25.76
N HIS A 39 -23.94 57.95 24.76
CA HIS A 39 -23.61 57.23 23.53
C HIS A 39 -22.64 56.05 23.79
N GLU A 40 -21.62 56.25 24.63
CA GLU A 40 -20.66 55.23 25.04
C GLU A 40 -21.35 54.08 25.79
N HIS A 41 -22.23 54.39 26.76
CA HIS A 41 -22.99 53.38 27.48
C HIS A 41 -24.00 52.65 26.59
N GLN A 42 -24.63 53.33 25.62
CA GLN A 42 -25.49 52.69 24.62
C GLN A 42 -24.70 51.73 23.73
N LEU A 43 -23.48 52.11 23.31
CA LEU A 43 -22.59 51.23 22.56
C LEU A 43 -22.21 50.00 23.39
N LEU A 44 -21.90 50.20 24.67
CA LEU A 44 -21.54 49.13 25.60
C LEU A 44 -22.71 48.18 25.85
N LEU A 45 -23.94 48.70 25.98
CA LEU A 45 -25.17 47.90 26.06
C LEU A 45 -25.39 47.08 24.77
N ARG A 46 -25.17 47.67 23.59
CA ARG A 46 -25.25 46.93 22.31
C ARG A 46 -24.20 45.82 22.21
N GLN A 47 -22.97 46.07 22.67
CA GLN A 47 -21.93 45.05 22.69
C GLN A 47 -22.26 43.91 23.68
N LYS A 48 -22.77 44.23 24.87
CA LYS A 48 -23.14 43.23 25.87
C LYS A 48 -24.34 42.39 25.42
N THR A 49 -25.35 43.00 24.83
CA THR A 49 -26.51 42.29 24.25
C THR A 49 -26.11 41.38 23.09
N HIS A 50 -25.22 41.84 22.20
CA HIS A 50 -24.69 40.99 21.14
C HIS A 50 -23.92 39.78 21.69
N ASN A 51 -23.08 39.99 22.70
CA ASN A 51 -22.37 38.90 23.38
C ASN A 51 -23.31 37.91 24.08
N LEU A 52 -24.38 38.40 24.70
CA LEU A 52 -25.40 37.57 25.35
C LEU A 52 -26.09 36.68 24.31
N ASN A 53 -26.54 37.26 23.18
CA ASN A 53 -27.16 36.50 22.09
C ASN A 53 -26.21 35.44 21.52
N ARG A 54 -24.91 35.76 21.39
CA ARG A 54 -23.89 34.81 20.95
C ARG A 54 -23.73 33.64 21.92
N LEU A 55 -23.69 33.91 23.22
CA LEU A 55 -23.59 32.89 24.27
C LEU A 55 -24.86 32.02 24.35
N GLU A 56 -26.04 32.60 24.16
CA GLU A 56 -27.30 31.85 24.10
C GLU A 56 -27.34 30.90 22.89
N ALA A 57 -26.88 31.37 21.71
CA ALA A 57 -26.76 30.53 20.53
C ALA A 57 -25.81 29.34 20.79
N GLN A 58 -24.65 29.60 21.39
CA GLN A 58 -23.69 28.54 21.77
C GLN A 58 -24.28 27.56 22.78
N ARG A 59 -25.00 28.05 23.80
CA ARG A 59 -25.68 27.19 24.78
C ARG A 59 -26.72 26.29 24.11
N ASN A 60 -27.53 26.84 23.21
CA ASN A 60 -28.55 26.09 22.50
C ASN A 60 -27.93 25.01 21.60
N GLU A 61 -26.83 25.34 20.93
CA GLU A 61 -26.06 24.39 20.14
C GLU A 61 -25.50 23.25 21.01
N LEU A 62 -24.85 23.58 22.14
CA LEU A 62 -24.34 22.58 23.08
C LEU A 62 -25.45 21.69 23.65
N ASN A 63 -26.59 22.27 24.01
CA ASN A 63 -27.75 21.51 24.51
C ASN A 63 -28.28 20.53 23.46
N SER A 64 -28.30 20.92 22.18
CA SER A 64 -28.70 20.02 21.08
C SER A 64 -27.72 18.85 20.94
N ARG A 65 -26.42 19.11 21.05
CA ARG A 65 -25.39 18.06 21.02
C ARG A 65 -25.50 17.11 22.21
N VAL A 66 -25.72 17.63 23.42
CA VAL A 66 -25.93 16.80 24.61
C VAL A 66 -27.17 15.91 24.45
N ARG A 67 -28.24 16.42 23.83
CA ARG A 67 -29.44 15.62 23.56
C ARG A 67 -29.13 14.48 22.58
N MET A 68 -28.45 14.75 21.47
CA MET A 68 -28.05 13.73 20.49
C MET A 68 -27.15 12.66 21.14
N LEU A 69 -26.14 13.08 21.92
CA LEU A 69 -25.25 12.15 22.63
C LEU A 69 -25.98 11.30 23.67
N ARG A 70 -27.00 11.84 24.34
CA ARG A 70 -27.83 11.06 25.27
C ARG A 70 -28.66 10.00 24.54
N GLU A 71 -29.22 10.34 23.38
CA GLU A 71 -29.95 9.39 22.52
C GLU A 71 -29.01 8.27 22.03
N GLU A 72 -27.79 8.59 21.60
CA GLU A 72 -26.77 7.59 21.23
C GLU A 72 -26.35 6.72 22.42
N LEU A 73 -26.11 7.32 23.59
CA LEU A 73 -25.74 6.57 24.80
C LEU A 73 -26.85 5.60 25.19
N GLN A 74 -28.11 5.98 25.03
CA GLN A 74 -29.25 5.12 25.33
C GLN A 74 -29.29 3.91 24.40
N LEU A 75 -29.01 4.08 23.10
CA LEU A 75 -28.90 2.97 22.14
C LEU A 75 -27.75 2.01 22.51
N LEU A 76 -26.63 2.52 23.02
CA LEU A 76 -25.51 1.68 23.49
C LEU A 76 -25.80 0.91 24.78
N GLN A 77 -26.70 1.43 25.62
CA GLN A 77 -27.14 0.77 26.85
C GLN A 77 -28.22 -0.28 26.60
N GLU A 78 -28.79 -0.37 25.40
CA GLU A 78 -29.75 -1.41 25.07
C GLU A 78 -29.09 -2.80 25.17
N PRO A 79 -29.75 -3.77 25.83
CA PRO A 79 -29.21 -5.11 25.92
C PRO A 79 -29.11 -5.75 24.53
N GLY A 80 -28.15 -6.67 24.38
CA GLY A 80 -27.94 -7.39 23.13
C GLY A 80 -29.22 -8.04 22.62
N SER A 81 -29.48 -7.91 21.32
CA SER A 81 -30.64 -8.51 20.65
C SER A 81 -30.41 -10.00 20.38
N TYR A 82 -31.47 -10.80 20.43
CA TYR A 82 -31.41 -12.20 20.02
C TYR A 82 -31.41 -12.31 18.50
N VAL A 83 -30.58 -13.20 17.97
CA VAL A 83 -30.51 -13.47 16.53
C VAL A 83 -31.35 -14.71 16.20
N GLY A 84 -32.29 -14.56 15.28
CA GLY A 84 -33.14 -15.64 14.81
C GLY A 84 -33.23 -15.73 13.29
N GLU A 85 -33.73 -16.86 12.80
CA GLU A 85 -34.02 -17.10 11.38
C GLU A 85 -35.52 -17.24 11.15
N VAL A 86 -36.04 -16.55 10.14
CA VAL A 86 -37.46 -16.63 9.79
C VAL A 86 -37.76 -17.99 9.17
N VAL A 87 -38.69 -18.74 9.75
CA VAL A 87 -39.17 -20.01 9.19
C VAL A 87 -40.31 -19.76 8.22
N LYS A 88 -41.29 -18.94 8.65
CA LYS A 88 -42.50 -18.67 7.88
C LYS A 88 -43.15 -17.37 8.34
N VAL A 89 -43.60 -16.56 7.40
CA VAL A 89 -44.43 -15.37 7.68
C VAL A 89 -45.87 -15.83 7.95
N MET A 90 -46.46 -15.40 9.06
CA MET A 90 -47.78 -15.82 9.53
C MET A 90 -48.74 -14.61 9.57
N GLY A 91 -49.34 -14.29 8.42
CA GLY A 91 -50.27 -13.17 8.29
C GLY A 91 -49.56 -11.82 8.14
N LYS A 92 -50.20 -10.74 8.58
CA LYS A 92 -49.70 -9.37 8.36
C LYS A 92 -48.72 -8.88 9.43
N ASN A 93 -48.86 -9.31 10.69
CA ASN A 93 -48.06 -8.76 11.80
C ASN A 93 -47.22 -9.79 12.54
N LYS A 94 -47.31 -11.08 12.19
CA LYS A 94 -46.65 -12.16 12.93
C LYS A 94 -45.74 -12.96 12.03
N VAL A 95 -44.59 -13.37 12.57
CA VAL A 95 -43.60 -14.20 11.89
C VAL A 95 -43.18 -15.32 12.82
N LEU A 96 -43.04 -16.52 12.28
CA LEU A 96 -42.43 -17.63 13.00
C LEU A 96 -40.92 -17.55 12.83
N VAL A 97 -40.21 -17.28 13.92
CA VAL A 97 -38.75 -17.16 13.96
C VAL A 97 -38.17 -18.29 14.80
N LYS A 98 -37.07 -18.89 14.32
CA LYS A 98 -36.28 -19.88 15.05
C LYS A 98 -35.08 -19.18 15.67
N VAL A 99 -34.99 -19.18 16.99
CA VAL A 99 -33.87 -18.65 17.77
C VAL A 99 -33.06 -19.83 18.28
N HIS A 100 -31.74 -19.84 18.06
CA HIS A 100 -30.86 -20.88 18.59
C HIS A 100 -30.19 -20.36 19.87
N PRO A 101 -30.25 -21.08 21.01
CA PRO A 101 -30.75 -22.45 21.24
C PRO A 101 -32.24 -22.58 21.66
N GLU A 102 -32.94 -21.47 21.88
CA GLU A 102 -34.23 -21.43 22.60
C GLU A 102 -35.46 -22.03 21.88
N GLY A 103 -35.41 -22.23 20.56
CA GLY A 103 -36.45 -22.92 19.80
C GLY A 103 -37.18 -22.04 18.78
N LYS A 104 -38.49 -22.26 18.59
CA LYS A 104 -39.31 -21.52 17.61
C LYS A 104 -40.33 -20.64 18.34
N TYR A 105 -40.37 -19.36 17.98
CA TYR A 105 -41.25 -18.35 18.56
C TYR A 105 -42.09 -17.68 17.47
N VAL A 106 -43.34 -17.36 17.80
CA VAL A 106 -44.16 -16.48 16.97
C VAL A 106 -43.98 -15.08 17.51
N VAL A 107 -43.34 -14.22 16.72
CA VAL A 107 -42.97 -12.86 17.11
C VAL A 107 -43.79 -11.84 16.32
N ASP A 108 -44.07 -10.70 16.95
CA ASP A 108 -44.66 -9.56 16.28
C ASP A 108 -43.58 -8.74 15.53
N ILE A 109 -43.97 -8.15 14.39
CA ILE A 109 -43.10 -7.30 13.58
C ILE A 109 -43.23 -5.84 14.05
N ASP A 110 -42.10 -5.15 14.20
CA ASP A 110 -42.09 -3.71 14.46
C ASP A 110 -42.68 -2.92 13.28
N LYS A 111 -43.33 -1.79 13.56
CA LYS A 111 -44.02 -0.97 12.55
C LYS A 111 -43.08 -0.39 11.50
N ASN A 112 -41.78 -0.32 11.81
CA ASN A 112 -40.77 0.25 10.92
C ASN A 112 -40.30 -0.71 9.81
N ILE A 113 -40.77 -1.97 9.79
CA ILE A 113 -40.23 -3.01 8.91
C ILE A 113 -41.27 -3.46 7.89
N ASP A 114 -40.87 -3.46 6.61
CA ASP A 114 -41.71 -3.93 5.52
C ASP A 114 -41.76 -5.46 5.47
N ILE A 115 -42.96 -6.02 5.51
CA ILE A 115 -43.22 -7.47 5.44
C ILE A 115 -42.72 -8.08 4.12
N THR A 116 -42.71 -7.29 3.03
CA THR A 116 -42.30 -7.75 1.70
C THR A 116 -40.82 -8.14 1.64
N LYS A 117 -39.98 -7.56 2.50
CA LYS A 117 -38.54 -7.87 2.57
C LYS A 117 -38.28 -9.17 3.35
N ILE A 118 -39.27 -9.68 4.07
CA ILE A 118 -39.11 -10.85 4.93
C ILE A 118 -39.40 -12.11 4.10
N THR A 119 -38.34 -12.75 3.64
CA THR A 119 -38.43 -14.08 3.02
C THR A 119 -38.11 -15.18 4.03
N PRO A 120 -38.61 -16.42 3.83
CA PRO A 120 -38.15 -17.56 4.61
C PRO A 120 -36.63 -17.66 4.57
N SER A 121 -36.02 -18.01 5.70
CA SER A 121 -34.58 -18.07 5.95
C SER A 121 -33.86 -16.72 6.08
N THR A 122 -34.59 -15.59 6.13
CA THR A 122 -33.99 -14.28 6.46
C THR A 122 -33.54 -14.25 7.93
N ARG A 123 -32.36 -13.68 8.19
CA ARG A 123 -31.86 -13.45 9.56
C ARG A 123 -32.45 -12.16 10.12
N VAL A 124 -32.92 -12.23 11.36
CA VAL A 124 -33.60 -11.12 12.02
C VAL A 124 -33.11 -10.97 13.45
N ALA A 125 -33.11 -9.74 13.95
CA ALA A 125 -32.82 -9.43 15.34
C ALA A 125 -34.12 -9.17 16.11
N LEU A 126 -34.25 -9.85 17.24
CA LEU A 126 -35.36 -9.73 18.17
C LEU A 126 -34.90 -8.95 19.40
N ARG A 127 -35.74 -8.05 19.91
CA ARG A 127 -35.43 -7.31 21.12
C ARG A 127 -35.41 -8.26 22.34
N ASN A 128 -34.47 -8.06 23.26
CA ASN A 128 -34.26 -8.94 24.42
C ASN A 128 -35.47 -9.00 25.37
N ASP A 129 -36.20 -7.90 25.52
CA ASP A 129 -37.31 -7.75 26.47
C ASP A 129 -38.64 -8.36 25.98
N SER A 130 -38.91 -8.25 24.68
CA SER A 130 -40.25 -8.42 24.10
C SER A 130 -40.26 -9.41 22.93
N TYR A 131 -39.10 -9.89 22.49
CA TYR A 131 -38.92 -10.74 21.31
C TYR A 131 -39.55 -10.15 20.04
N VAL A 132 -39.79 -8.83 20.00
CA VAL A 132 -40.29 -8.14 18.82
C VAL A 132 -39.18 -8.04 17.79
N LEU A 133 -39.52 -8.34 16.54
CA LEU A 133 -38.61 -8.22 15.40
C LEU A 133 -38.42 -6.73 15.08
N HIS A 134 -37.25 -6.19 15.42
CA HIS A 134 -36.95 -4.75 15.26
C HIS A 134 -35.97 -4.44 14.13
N LEU A 135 -35.15 -5.42 13.72
CA LEU A 135 -34.16 -5.23 12.66
C LEU A 135 -34.01 -6.50 11.82
N ILE A 136 -33.92 -6.31 10.50
CA ILE A 136 -33.52 -7.36 9.57
C ILE A 136 -32.00 -7.33 9.49
N LEU A 137 -31.35 -8.46 9.76
CA LEU A 137 -29.91 -8.58 9.70
C LEU A 137 -29.47 -8.93 8.27
N PRO A 138 -28.29 -8.46 7.84
CA PRO A 138 -27.70 -8.92 6.59
C PRO A 138 -27.48 -10.44 6.62
N SER A 139 -27.43 -11.03 5.43
CA SER A 139 -27.18 -12.46 5.28
C SER A 139 -25.86 -12.84 5.96
N LYS A 140 -25.81 -14.03 6.57
CA LYS A 140 -24.55 -14.52 7.12
C LYS A 140 -23.68 -14.97 5.95
N VAL A 141 -22.76 -14.12 5.54
CA VAL A 141 -21.66 -14.53 4.68
C VAL A 141 -20.53 -14.97 5.59
N ASP A 142 -20.02 -16.19 5.39
CA ASP A 142 -18.88 -16.67 6.16
C ASP A 142 -17.68 -15.75 5.93
N PRO A 143 -16.89 -15.43 6.99
CA PRO A 143 -15.79 -14.47 6.89
C PRO A 143 -14.75 -14.90 5.85
N LEU A 144 -14.60 -16.21 5.61
CA LEU A 144 -13.76 -16.76 4.55
C LEU A 144 -14.19 -16.26 3.16
N VAL A 145 -15.50 -16.22 2.88
CA VAL A 145 -16.03 -15.73 1.60
C VAL A 145 -15.83 -14.22 1.47
N ASN A 146 -15.94 -13.46 2.56
CA ASN A 146 -15.61 -12.04 2.54
C ASN A 146 -14.12 -11.77 2.26
N LEU A 147 -13.20 -12.63 2.73
CA LEU A 147 -11.78 -12.55 2.38
C LEU A 147 -11.51 -12.84 0.89
N MET A 148 -12.37 -13.60 0.22
CA MET A 148 -12.29 -13.84 -1.22
C MET A 148 -12.71 -12.62 -2.06
N LYS A 149 -13.39 -11.64 -1.44
CA LYS A 149 -13.69 -10.35 -2.07
C LYS A 149 -12.41 -9.54 -2.18
N VAL A 150 -11.95 -9.31 -3.41
CA VAL A 150 -10.80 -8.45 -3.65
C VAL A 150 -11.32 -7.01 -3.72
N GLU A 151 -11.25 -6.28 -2.60
CA GLU A 151 -11.75 -4.89 -2.52
C GLU A 151 -10.98 -3.91 -3.43
N LYS A 152 -9.73 -4.22 -3.78
CA LYS A 152 -8.96 -3.47 -4.78
C LYS A 152 -8.25 -4.45 -5.69
N VAL A 153 -8.76 -4.59 -6.91
CA VAL A 153 -8.06 -5.30 -7.98
C VAL A 153 -6.75 -4.53 -8.22
N PRO A 154 -5.57 -5.18 -8.17
CA PRO A 154 -4.32 -4.50 -8.49
C PRO A 154 -4.39 -3.93 -9.91
N ASP A 155 -3.88 -2.70 -10.10
CA ASP A 155 -3.88 -1.93 -11.35
C ASP A 155 -3.20 -2.71 -12.49
N SER A 156 -3.94 -3.62 -13.10
CA SER A 156 -3.53 -4.41 -14.24
C SER A 156 -4.37 -3.94 -15.41
N THR A 157 -3.76 -3.18 -16.30
CA THR A 157 -4.40 -2.73 -17.53
C THR A 157 -4.13 -3.72 -18.65
N TYR A 158 -4.94 -3.69 -19.71
CA TYR A 158 -4.71 -4.49 -20.91
C TYR A 158 -3.33 -4.23 -21.53
N ASP A 159 -2.78 -3.02 -21.37
CA ASP A 159 -1.45 -2.65 -21.85
C ASP A 159 -0.30 -3.43 -21.18
N MET A 160 -0.57 -4.06 -20.02
CA MET A 160 0.38 -4.92 -19.33
C MET A 160 0.36 -6.37 -19.84
N ILE A 161 -0.53 -6.72 -20.76
CA ILE A 161 -0.69 -8.06 -21.31
C ILE A 161 -0.24 -8.03 -22.78
N GLY A 162 0.85 -8.73 -23.09
CA GLY A 162 1.39 -8.77 -24.44
C GLY A 162 0.90 -9.97 -25.25
N GLY A 163 0.57 -9.74 -26.53
CA GLY A 163 0.44 -10.80 -27.54
C GLY A 163 -0.78 -11.71 -27.44
N LEU A 164 -1.83 -11.30 -26.73
CA LEU A 164 -3.10 -12.03 -26.54
C LEU A 164 -4.30 -11.24 -27.08
N ASP A 165 -4.14 -10.53 -28.20
CA ASP A 165 -5.15 -9.58 -28.71
C ASP A 165 -6.47 -10.26 -29.06
N GLN A 166 -6.42 -11.47 -29.63
CA GLN A 166 -7.61 -12.24 -29.96
C GLN A 166 -8.38 -12.64 -28.71
N GLN A 167 -7.68 -13.19 -27.70
CA GLN A 167 -8.29 -13.61 -26.44
C GLN A 167 -8.85 -12.41 -25.67
N ILE A 168 -8.14 -11.27 -25.68
CA ILE A 168 -8.61 -10.01 -25.09
C ILE A 168 -9.90 -9.57 -25.78
N LYS A 169 -9.98 -9.61 -27.11
CA LYS A 169 -11.17 -9.24 -27.86
C LYS A 169 -12.36 -10.14 -27.53
N GLU A 170 -12.16 -11.45 -27.53
CA GLU A 170 -13.21 -12.43 -27.18
C GLU A 170 -13.74 -12.21 -25.76
N ILE A 171 -12.85 -11.99 -24.79
CA ILE A 171 -13.28 -11.70 -23.41
C ILE A 171 -14.03 -10.37 -23.32
N LYS A 172 -13.58 -9.33 -24.03
CA LYS A 172 -14.26 -8.02 -24.03
C LYS A 172 -15.69 -8.13 -24.56
N GLU A 173 -15.89 -8.86 -25.65
CA GLU A 173 -17.22 -9.10 -26.22
C GLU A 173 -18.14 -9.88 -25.26
N VAL A 174 -17.57 -10.80 -24.48
CA VAL A 174 -18.36 -11.70 -23.62
C VAL A 174 -18.64 -11.11 -22.24
N ILE A 175 -17.75 -10.27 -21.71
CA ILE A 175 -17.87 -9.71 -20.35
C ILE A 175 -18.19 -8.22 -20.37
N GLU A 176 -17.44 -7.40 -21.11
CA GLU A 176 -17.67 -5.96 -21.09
C GLU A 176 -18.96 -5.57 -21.79
N LEU A 177 -19.26 -6.18 -22.94
CA LEU A 177 -20.42 -5.81 -23.76
C LEU A 177 -21.74 -6.04 -23.02
N PRO A 178 -21.97 -7.19 -22.34
CA PRO A 178 -23.21 -7.40 -21.58
C PRO A 178 -23.32 -6.54 -20.32
N ILE A 179 -22.20 -6.17 -19.69
CA ILE A 179 -22.20 -5.33 -18.48
C ILE A 179 -22.47 -3.86 -18.84
N LYS A 180 -21.84 -3.36 -19.90
CA LYS A 180 -21.96 -1.96 -20.34
C LYS A 180 -23.25 -1.69 -21.12
N HIS A 181 -23.67 -2.62 -21.98
CA HIS A 181 -24.79 -2.45 -22.90
C HIS A 181 -25.75 -3.66 -22.89
N PRO A 182 -26.49 -3.90 -21.78
CA PRO A 182 -27.45 -5.00 -21.71
C PRO A 182 -28.61 -4.85 -22.71
N GLU A 183 -29.00 -3.62 -23.04
CA GLU A 183 -30.10 -3.30 -23.97
C GLU A 183 -29.91 -3.89 -25.38
N LEU A 184 -28.65 -4.03 -25.82
CA LEU A 184 -28.34 -4.64 -27.12
C LEU A 184 -28.72 -6.13 -27.15
N PHE A 185 -28.58 -6.84 -26.04
CA PHE A 185 -28.95 -8.25 -25.95
C PHE A 185 -30.46 -8.44 -25.83
N GLU A 186 -31.13 -7.56 -25.08
CA GLU A 186 -32.58 -7.59 -24.93
C GLU A 186 -33.30 -7.28 -26.25
N SER A 187 -32.83 -6.27 -26.99
CA SER A 187 -33.40 -5.90 -28.30
C SER A 187 -33.16 -6.97 -29.39
N LEU A 188 -32.02 -7.65 -29.35
CA LEU A 188 -31.74 -8.77 -30.26
C LEU A 188 -32.44 -10.08 -29.86
N GLY A 189 -32.97 -10.16 -28.63
CA GLY A 189 -33.57 -11.39 -28.09
C GLY A 189 -32.59 -12.54 -27.90
N ILE A 190 -31.28 -12.24 -27.80
CA ILE A 190 -30.22 -13.24 -27.64
C ILE A 190 -29.90 -13.39 -26.16
N ALA A 191 -29.83 -14.62 -25.67
CA ALA A 191 -29.43 -14.89 -24.29
C ALA A 191 -27.98 -14.43 -24.05
N GLN A 192 -27.76 -13.69 -22.96
CA GLN A 192 -26.42 -13.29 -22.57
C GLN A 192 -25.59 -14.53 -22.16
N PRO A 193 -24.29 -14.58 -22.52
CA PRO A 193 -23.41 -15.64 -22.04
C PRO A 193 -23.28 -15.55 -20.52
N LYS A 194 -23.43 -16.69 -19.84
CA LYS A 194 -23.39 -16.80 -18.38
C LYS A 194 -21.97 -17.06 -17.85
N GLY A 195 -21.23 -17.93 -18.54
CA GLY A 195 -19.93 -18.39 -18.09
C GLY A 195 -18.88 -18.46 -19.21
N VAL A 196 -17.63 -18.18 -18.85
CA VAL A 196 -16.45 -18.27 -19.72
C VAL A 196 -15.44 -19.23 -19.12
N LEU A 197 -14.94 -20.16 -19.92
CA LEU A 197 -13.84 -21.06 -19.55
C LEU A 197 -12.56 -20.65 -20.27
N LEU A 198 -11.53 -20.31 -19.50
CA LEU A 198 -10.18 -20.03 -19.95
C LEU A 198 -9.35 -21.31 -19.79
N TYR A 199 -8.78 -21.83 -20.87
CA TYR A 199 -7.96 -23.04 -20.81
C TYR A 199 -6.63 -22.89 -21.57
N GLY A 200 -5.61 -23.62 -21.14
CA GLY A 200 -4.31 -23.68 -21.81
C GLY A 200 -3.16 -24.00 -20.84
N PRO A 201 -1.90 -24.05 -21.27
CA PRO A 201 -0.77 -24.32 -20.40
C PRO A 201 -0.60 -23.25 -19.30
N PRO A 202 -0.01 -23.60 -18.15
CA PRO A 202 0.26 -22.65 -17.08
C PRO A 202 1.24 -21.56 -17.54
N GLY A 203 1.19 -20.39 -16.89
CA GLY A 203 2.12 -19.29 -17.21
C GLY A 203 1.77 -18.46 -18.46
N THR A 204 0.61 -18.69 -19.06
CA THR A 204 0.06 -17.92 -20.21
C THR A 204 -0.75 -16.68 -19.82
N GLY A 205 -0.85 -16.36 -18.51
CA GLY A 205 -1.49 -15.13 -18.05
C GLY A 205 -3.02 -15.18 -17.91
N LYS A 206 -3.65 -16.36 -17.84
CA LYS A 206 -5.09 -16.53 -17.58
C LYS A 206 -5.59 -15.69 -16.39
N THR A 207 -4.94 -15.82 -15.24
CA THR A 207 -5.26 -15.07 -14.02
C THR A 207 -4.99 -13.56 -14.16
N LEU A 208 -3.98 -13.17 -14.95
CA LEU A 208 -3.68 -11.75 -15.22
C LEU A 208 -4.76 -11.11 -16.09
N LEU A 209 -5.24 -11.81 -17.12
CA LEU A 209 -6.30 -11.30 -17.99
C LEU A 209 -7.62 -11.13 -17.26
N ALA A 210 -8.00 -12.09 -16.41
CA ALA A 210 -9.21 -11.98 -15.60
C ALA A 210 -9.17 -10.77 -14.65
N ARG A 211 -8.01 -10.48 -14.06
CA ARG A 211 -7.82 -9.28 -13.21
C ARG A 211 -7.92 -8.00 -14.02
N ALA A 212 -7.31 -7.95 -15.21
CA ALA A 212 -7.37 -6.76 -16.06
C ALA A 212 -8.80 -6.43 -16.52
N VAL A 213 -9.60 -7.46 -16.80
CA VAL A 213 -11.01 -7.30 -17.16
C VAL A 213 -11.82 -6.74 -16.00
N ALA A 214 -11.57 -7.22 -14.78
CA ALA A 214 -12.24 -6.71 -13.59
C ALA A 214 -11.91 -5.24 -13.33
N HIS A 215 -10.64 -4.85 -13.53
CA HIS A 215 -10.21 -3.45 -13.41
C HIS A 215 -10.86 -2.55 -14.47
N HIS A 216 -11.03 -3.01 -15.71
CA HIS A 216 -11.63 -2.19 -16.79
C HIS A 216 -13.17 -2.13 -16.75
N THR A 217 -13.81 -3.05 -16.03
CA THR A 217 -15.28 -3.10 -15.90
C THR A 217 -15.80 -2.44 -14.63
N ASP A 218 -14.93 -1.95 -13.73
CA ASP A 218 -15.28 -1.38 -12.42
C ASP A 218 -16.28 -2.25 -11.63
N CYS A 219 -16.15 -3.58 -11.77
CA CYS A 219 -17.04 -4.56 -11.15
C CYS A 219 -16.40 -5.18 -9.91
N THR A 220 -17.23 -5.67 -8.98
CA THR A 220 -16.74 -6.39 -7.81
C THR A 220 -16.05 -7.69 -8.26
N PHE A 221 -14.76 -7.84 -7.96
CA PHE A 221 -14.00 -9.04 -8.30
C PHE A 221 -13.94 -10.01 -7.12
N ILE A 222 -14.48 -11.21 -7.31
CA ILE A 222 -14.46 -12.27 -6.30
C ILE A 222 -13.56 -13.37 -6.81
N ARG A 223 -12.42 -13.57 -6.15
CA ARG A 223 -11.42 -14.57 -6.55
C ARG A 223 -11.51 -15.77 -5.63
N VAL A 224 -11.75 -16.94 -6.21
CA VAL A 224 -11.80 -18.22 -5.49
C VAL A 224 -10.86 -19.20 -6.17
N SER A 225 -10.04 -19.91 -5.40
CA SER A 225 -9.32 -21.08 -5.93
C SER A 225 -10.20 -22.32 -5.78
N GLY A 226 -10.24 -23.18 -6.80
CA GLY A 226 -10.95 -24.47 -6.73
C GLY A 226 -10.48 -25.32 -5.54
N SER A 227 -9.19 -25.24 -5.20
CA SER A 227 -8.61 -25.91 -4.05
C SER A 227 -9.17 -25.41 -2.71
N GLU A 228 -9.59 -24.14 -2.61
CA GLU A 228 -10.21 -23.58 -1.39
C GLU A 228 -11.63 -24.12 -1.17
N LEU A 229 -12.31 -24.57 -2.25
CA LEU A 229 -13.65 -25.15 -2.20
C LEU A 229 -13.69 -26.57 -1.62
N VAL A 230 -12.52 -27.24 -1.54
CA VAL A 230 -12.38 -28.58 -0.97
C VAL A 230 -12.09 -28.45 0.52
N GLN A 231 -13.08 -28.78 1.36
CA GLN A 231 -12.95 -28.72 2.82
C GLN A 231 -12.92 -30.13 3.43
N LYS A 232 -12.47 -30.23 4.68
CA LYS A 232 -12.44 -31.50 5.43
C LYS A 232 -13.82 -31.87 5.99
N TYR A 233 -14.68 -30.88 6.19
CA TYR A 233 -15.98 -31.06 6.83
C TYR A 233 -17.07 -31.24 5.78
N ILE A 234 -17.75 -32.40 5.86
CA ILE A 234 -18.79 -32.79 4.91
C ILE A 234 -19.84 -31.70 4.73
N GLY A 235 -19.93 -31.18 3.50
CA GLY A 235 -20.96 -30.24 3.08
C GLY A 235 -20.63 -28.77 3.34
N GLU A 236 -19.46 -28.48 3.91
CA GLU A 236 -18.96 -27.11 4.04
C GLU A 236 -18.67 -26.49 2.68
N GLY A 237 -18.06 -27.24 1.75
CA GLY A 237 -17.81 -26.77 0.38
C GLY A 237 -19.09 -26.37 -0.35
N SER A 238 -20.16 -27.17 -0.24
CA SER A 238 -21.45 -26.85 -0.85
C SER A 238 -22.11 -25.62 -0.23
N ARG A 239 -21.98 -25.43 1.09
CA ARG A 239 -22.47 -24.22 1.76
C ARG A 239 -21.70 -22.98 1.30
N MET A 240 -20.38 -23.07 1.20
CA MET A 240 -19.52 -21.98 0.76
C MET A 240 -19.83 -21.53 -0.67
N VAL A 241 -20.10 -22.47 -1.59
CA VAL A 241 -20.54 -22.16 -2.96
C VAL A 241 -21.85 -21.36 -2.94
N ARG A 242 -22.84 -21.73 -2.12
CA ARG A 242 -24.10 -20.96 -1.99
C ARG A 242 -23.86 -19.55 -1.48
N GLU A 243 -23.06 -19.40 -0.43
CA GLU A 243 -22.74 -18.11 0.16
C GLU A 243 -21.96 -17.21 -0.81
N LEU A 244 -21.06 -17.78 -1.62
CA LEU A 244 -20.34 -17.08 -2.68
C LEU A 244 -21.32 -16.43 -3.68
N PHE A 245 -22.32 -17.17 -4.15
CA PHE A 245 -23.32 -16.65 -5.09
C PHE A 245 -24.32 -15.68 -4.43
N VAL A 246 -24.60 -15.82 -3.14
CA VAL A 246 -25.37 -14.80 -2.39
C VAL A 246 -24.58 -13.50 -2.31
N MET A 247 -23.29 -13.57 -1.92
CA MET A 247 -22.42 -12.39 -1.82
C MET A 247 -22.24 -11.69 -3.17
N ALA A 248 -22.06 -12.46 -4.25
CA ALA A 248 -21.99 -11.92 -5.62
C ALA A 248 -23.29 -11.20 -6.03
N ARG A 249 -24.46 -11.72 -5.65
CA ARG A 249 -25.76 -11.06 -5.90
C ARG A 249 -25.93 -9.77 -5.13
N GLU A 250 -25.49 -9.73 -3.87
CA GLU A 250 -25.53 -8.51 -3.06
C GLU A 250 -24.61 -7.41 -3.62
N HIS A 251 -23.53 -7.79 -4.32
CA HIS A 251 -22.52 -6.87 -4.86
C HIS A 251 -22.55 -6.73 -6.40
N ALA A 252 -23.71 -6.97 -7.02
CA ALA A 252 -23.85 -6.84 -8.47
C ALA A 252 -23.67 -5.38 -8.95
N PRO A 253 -22.93 -5.11 -10.05
CA PRO A 253 -22.31 -6.07 -10.97
C PRO A 253 -21.03 -6.69 -10.42
N SER A 254 -20.89 -8.01 -10.58
CA SER A 254 -19.78 -8.78 -10.01
C SER A 254 -19.24 -9.83 -10.96
N ILE A 255 -17.93 -10.07 -10.89
CA ILE A 255 -17.23 -11.11 -11.64
C ILE A 255 -16.69 -12.14 -10.64
N ILE A 256 -17.13 -13.39 -10.79
CA ILE A 256 -16.62 -14.51 -10.01
C ILE A 256 -15.53 -15.19 -10.84
N PHE A 257 -14.29 -15.16 -10.37
CA PHE A 257 -13.16 -15.84 -10.99
C PHE A 257 -12.77 -17.07 -10.18
N MET A 258 -12.96 -18.25 -10.77
CA MET A 258 -12.57 -19.54 -10.22
C MET A 258 -11.30 -20.02 -10.90
N ASP A 259 -10.18 -20.02 -10.17
CA ASP A 259 -8.91 -20.57 -10.64
C ASP A 259 -8.80 -22.06 -10.32
N GLU A 260 -8.02 -22.82 -11.08
CA GLU A 260 -7.78 -24.26 -10.83
C GLU A 260 -9.06 -25.08 -10.66
N ILE A 261 -10.04 -24.87 -11.54
CA ILE A 261 -11.33 -25.58 -11.48
C ILE A 261 -11.19 -27.11 -11.69
N ASP A 262 -10.05 -27.57 -12.20
CA ASP A 262 -9.68 -28.99 -12.32
C ASP A 262 -9.58 -29.71 -10.97
N SER A 263 -9.32 -28.98 -9.88
CA SER A 263 -9.33 -29.54 -8.52
C SER A 263 -10.71 -30.05 -8.07
N ILE A 264 -11.80 -29.44 -8.56
CA ILE A 264 -13.18 -29.83 -8.22
C ILE A 264 -13.99 -30.39 -9.39
N GLY A 265 -13.56 -30.12 -10.62
CA GLY A 265 -14.27 -30.43 -11.85
C GLY A 265 -13.82 -31.71 -12.54
N SER A 266 -13.01 -32.55 -11.88
CA SER A 266 -12.46 -33.77 -12.47
C SER A 266 -13.54 -34.80 -12.82
N ALA A 267 -13.59 -35.21 -14.08
CA ALA A 267 -14.40 -36.30 -14.57
C ALA A 267 -13.85 -37.61 -14.00
N ARG A 268 -14.51 -38.14 -12.97
CA ARG A 268 -14.33 -39.45 -12.33
C ARG A 268 -13.24 -40.35 -12.93
N MET A 269 -12.25 -40.70 -12.12
CA MET A 269 -11.68 -42.05 -12.20
C MET A 269 -12.65 -43.04 -11.54
N GLU A 270 -13.16 -44.00 -12.31
CA GLU A 270 -13.85 -45.18 -11.80
C GLU A 270 -12.88 -46.01 -10.95
N SER A 271 -12.75 -45.76 -9.64
CA SER A 271 -12.26 -46.77 -8.67
C SER A 271 -12.41 -46.34 -7.20
N GLY A 272 -13.53 -46.73 -6.57
CA GLY A 272 -13.57 -47.41 -5.28
C GLY A 272 -12.76 -46.94 -4.04
N SER A 273 -12.38 -45.67 -3.87
CA SER A 273 -11.67 -45.26 -2.64
C SER A 273 -11.96 -43.84 -2.14
N GLY A 274 -12.61 -43.75 -0.98
CA GLY A 274 -12.53 -42.60 -0.09
C GLY A 274 -13.76 -41.69 -0.05
N ASN A 275 -14.27 -41.41 1.16
CA ASN A 275 -15.33 -40.43 1.42
C ASN A 275 -15.02 -39.01 0.88
N GLY A 276 -13.74 -38.66 0.66
CA GLY A 276 -13.33 -37.32 0.19
C GLY A 276 -13.79 -37.01 -1.24
N ASP A 277 -13.80 -37.99 -2.15
CA ASP A 277 -14.19 -37.76 -3.55
C ASP A 277 -15.70 -37.47 -3.67
N SER A 278 -16.49 -38.04 -2.77
CA SER A 278 -17.94 -37.78 -2.70
C SER A 278 -18.27 -36.34 -2.30
N GLU A 279 -17.40 -35.68 -1.53
CA GLU A 279 -17.59 -34.28 -1.13
C GLU A 279 -17.28 -33.33 -2.28
N VAL A 280 -16.17 -33.56 -2.98
CA VAL A 280 -15.79 -32.78 -4.17
C VAL A 280 -16.91 -32.83 -5.21
N GLN A 281 -17.41 -34.04 -5.51
CA GLN A 281 -18.53 -34.21 -6.43
C GLN A 281 -19.78 -33.45 -5.97
N ARG A 282 -20.08 -33.43 -4.67
CA ARG A 282 -21.23 -32.71 -4.12
C ARG A 282 -21.09 -31.19 -4.28
N THR A 283 -19.90 -30.65 -4.02
CA THR A 283 -19.60 -29.22 -4.22
C THR A 283 -19.67 -28.83 -5.70
N MET A 284 -19.18 -29.68 -6.61
CA MET A 284 -19.33 -29.48 -8.05
C MET A 284 -20.80 -29.48 -8.49
N LEU A 285 -21.61 -30.44 -8.01
CA LEU A 285 -23.05 -30.47 -8.32
C LEU A 285 -23.77 -29.23 -7.80
N GLU A 286 -23.42 -28.74 -6.62
CA GLU A 286 -23.97 -27.50 -6.09
C GLU A 286 -23.57 -26.29 -6.96
N LEU A 287 -22.30 -26.21 -7.40
CA LEU A 287 -21.86 -25.18 -8.34
C LEU A 287 -22.66 -25.22 -9.64
N LEU A 288 -22.89 -26.41 -10.20
CA LEU A 288 -23.73 -26.60 -11.40
C LEU A 288 -25.17 -26.13 -11.18
N ASN A 289 -25.76 -26.46 -10.03
CA ASN A 289 -27.11 -26.03 -9.68
C ASN A 289 -27.21 -24.50 -9.57
N GLN A 290 -26.22 -23.85 -8.97
CA GLN A 290 -26.17 -22.39 -8.89
C GLN A 290 -25.98 -21.76 -10.28
N LEU A 291 -25.19 -22.39 -11.17
CA LEU A 291 -25.00 -21.95 -12.55
C LEU A 291 -26.29 -22.06 -13.39
N ASP A 292 -27.05 -23.14 -13.22
CA ASP A 292 -28.34 -23.32 -13.90
C ASP A 292 -29.41 -22.37 -13.36
N GLY A 293 -29.40 -22.11 -12.05
CA GLY A 293 -30.33 -21.22 -11.35
C GLY A 293 -30.17 -19.72 -11.68
N PHE A 294 -29.21 -19.34 -12.53
CA PHE A 294 -29.05 -17.97 -12.99
C PHE A 294 -30.16 -17.55 -13.95
N GLU A 295 -30.98 -16.59 -13.51
CA GLU A 295 -31.77 -15.76 -14.41
C GLU A 295 -30.84 -14.85 -15.22
N ALA A 296 -31.12 -14.71 -16.53
CA ALA A 296 -30.31 -13.91 -17.46
C ALA A 296 -30.26 -12.40 -17.09
N SER A 297 -31.13 -11.95 -16.19
CA SER A 297 -31.21 -10.57 -15.70
C SER A 297 -30.10 -10.22 -14.69
N ASN A 298 -29.41 -11.20 -14.11
CA ASN A 298 -28.41 -10.94 -13.08
C ASN A 298 -27.08 -10.51 -13.73
N LYS A 299 -26.58 -9.33 -13.35
CA LYS A 299 -25.29 -8.74 -13.80
C LYS A 299 -24.06 -9.47 -13.21
N ILE A 300 -24.11 -10.79 -13.15
CA ILE A 300 -23.06 -11.65 -12.58
C ILE A 300 -22.47 -12.46 -13.72
N LYS A 301 -21.15 -12.46 -13.82
CA LYS A 301 -20.42 -13.26 -14.81
C LYS A 301 -19.45 -14.19 -14.10
N VAL A 302 -19.38 -15.43 -14.58
CA VAL A 302 -18.47 -16.45 -14.03
C VAL A 302 -17.34 -16.70 -15.02
N LEU A 303 -16.09 -16.54 -14.57
CA LEU A 303 -14.89 -16.95 -15.29
C LEU A 303 -14.29 -18.14 -14.57
N MET A 304 -14.00 -19.18 -15.33
CA MET A 304 -13.31 -20.36 -14.83
C MET A 304 -11.97 -20.47 -15.56
N ALA A 305 -10.90 -20.78 -14.84
CA ALA A 305 -9.60 -21.06 -15.42
C ALA A 305 -9.20 -22.51 -15.13
N THR A 306 -8.72 -23.20 -16.16
CA THR A 306 -8.14 -24.55 -16.05
C THR A 306 -6.84 -24.63 -16.84
N ASN A 307 -5.93 -25.49 -16.39
CA ASN A 307 -4.78 -25.87 -17.19
C ASN A 307 -5.06 -27.08 -18.10
N ARG A 308 -6.09 -27.88 -17.75
CA ARG A 308 -6.38 -29.18 -18.34
C ARG A 308 -7.87 -29.33 -18.63
N ILE A 309 -8.25 -29.03 -19.86
CA ILE A 309 -9.65 -29.18 -20.31
C ILE A 309 -10.05 -30.65 -20.48
N ASP A 310 -9.10 -31.55 -20.65
CA ASP A 310 -9.28 -33.00 -20.83
C ASP A 310 -9.87 -33.69 -19.59
N ILE A 311 -9.55 -33.20 -18.39
CA ILE A 311 -10.04 -33.78 -17.14
C ILE A 311 -11.41 -33.22 -16.74
N LEU A 312 -11.86 -32.11 -17.33
CA LEU A 312 -13.10 -31.48 -16.88
C LEU A 312 -14.35 -32.30 -17.23
N ASP A 313 -15.29 -32.35 -16.29
CA ASP A 313 -16.60 -32.96 -16.51
C ASP A 313 -17.34 -32.28 -17.67
N GLN A 314 -17.80 -33.09 -18.62
CA GLN A 314 -18.62 -32.63 -19.75
C GLN A 314 -19.91 -31.94 -19.28
N ALA A 315 -20.39 -32.22 -18.07
CA ALA A 315 -21.53 -31.53 -17.49
C ALA A 315 -21.32 -30.01 -17.36
N LEU A 316 -20.09 -29.55 -17.06
CA LEU A 316 -19.75 -28.13 -17.00
C LEU A 316 -19.76 -27.48 -18.39
N LEU A 317 -19.35 -28.25 -19.40
CA LEU A 317 -19.18 -27.78 -20.78
C LEU A 317 -20.49 -27.69 -21.59
N ARG A 318 -21.64 -28.01 -20.98
CA ARG A 318 -22.94 -27.96 -21.64
C ARG A 318 -23.38 -26.51 -21.87
N PRO A 319 -23.99 -26.20 -23.04
CA PRO A 319 -24.52 -24.87 -23.33
C PRO A 319 -25.59 -24.47 -22.30
N GLY A 320 -25.58 -23.21 -21.88
CA GLY A 320 -26.42 -22.70 -20.78
C GLY A 320 -25.70 -22.63 -19.41
N ARG A 321 -24.48 -23.18 -19.32
CA ARG A 321 -23.58 -23.06 -18.15
C ARG A 321 -22.30 -22.32 -18.55
N ILE A 322 -21.47 -22.98 -19.35
CA ILE A 322 -20.25 -22.42 -19.95
C ILE A 322 -20.52 -22.25 -21.45
N ASP A 323 -20.74 -21.02 -21.86
CA ASP A 323 -21.13 -20.71 -23.25
C ASP A 323 -19.92 -20.43 -24.14
N ARG A 324 -18.82 -19.95 -23.54
CA ARG A 324 -17.60 -19.57 -24.26
C ARG A 324 -16.38 -20.27 -23.69
N LYS A 325 -15.55 -20.81 -24.58
CA LYS A 325 -14.29 -21.47 -24.28
C LYS A 325 -13.18 -20.72 -25.02
N ILE A 326 -12.21 -20.21 -24.28
CA ILE A 326 -11.13 -19.38 -24.81
C ILE A 326 -9.81 -20.09 -24.56
N GLU A 327 -9.12 -20.38 -25.65
CA GLU A 327 -7.83 -21.05 -25.63
C GLU A 327 -6.69 -20.03 -25.50
N PHE A 328 -5.76 -20.34 -24.59
CA PHE A 328 -4.51 -19.62 -24.42
C PHE A 328 -3.39 -20.47 -25.01
N PRO A 329 -2.96 -20.20 -26.25
CA PRO A 329 -1.81 -20.88 -26.81
C PRO A 329 -0.51 -20.39 -26.14
N ASN A 330 0.58 -21.13 -26.38
CA ASN A 330 1.92 -20.61 -26.08
C ASN A 330 2.21 -19.37 -26.92
N PRO A 331 2.99 -18.40 -26.39
CA PRO A 331 3.22 -17.13 -27.07
C PRO A 331 4.05 -17.32 -28.35
N ASN A 332 3.59 -16.70 -29.44
CA ASN A 332 4.32 -16.61 -30.71
C ASN A 332 5.57 -15.72 -30.57
N GLU A 333 6.45 -15.68 -31.57
CA GLU A 333 7.63 -14.81 -31.56
C GLU A 333 7.27 -13.32 -31.37
N GLU A 334 6.24 -12.83 -32.07
CA GLU A 334 5.73 -11.47 -31.91
C GLU A 334 5.17 -11.24 -30.50
N SER A 335 4.35 -12.18 -29.99
CA SER A 335 3.82 -12.13 -28.63
C SER A 335 4.92 -12.11 -27.57
N ARG A 336 5.99 -12.91 -27.75
CA ARG A 336 7.15 -12.94 -26.85
C ARG A 336 7.87 -11.60 -26.84
N LEU A 337 8.08 -11.01 -28.01
CA LEU A 337 8.71 -9.70 -28.15
C LEU A 337 7.90 -8.63 -27.40
N ASP A 338 6.57 -8.65 -27.49
CA ASP A 338 5.71 -7.70 -26.78
C ASP A 338 5.71 -7.91 -25.26
N ILE A 339 5.70 -9.16 -24.80
CA ILE A 339 5.86 -9.50 -23.37
C ILE A 339 7.21 -8.98 -22.85
N LEU A 340 8.31 -9.19 -23.60
CA LEU A 340 9.63 -8.69 -23.25
C LEU A 340 9.67 -7.15 -23.21
N LYS A 341 9.04 -6.47 -24.16
CA LYS A 341 8.91 -4.99 -24.14
C LYS A 341 8.19 -4.50 -22.90
N ILE A 342 7.08 -5.14 -22.50
CA ILE A 342 6.30 -4.71 -21.33
C ILE A 342 7.12 -4.87 -20.04
N HIS A 343 7.74 -6.04 -19.83
CA HIS A 343 8.53 -6.29 -18.63
C HIS A 343 9.81 -5.44 -18.57
N SER A 344 10.42 -5.18 -19.73
CA SER A 344 11.62 -4.36 -19.80
C SER A 344 11.39 -2.86 -19.58
N ARG A 345 10.16 -2.33 -19.72
CA ARG A 345 9.83 -0.93 -19.38
C ARG A 345 10.13 -0.56 -17.93
N ARG A 346 10.09 -1.54 -17.02
CA ARG A 346 10.41 -1.34 -15.60
C ARG A 346 11.92 -1.40 -15.30
N MET A 347 12.74 -1.74 -16.29
CA MET A 347 14.18 -1.97 -16.14
C MET A 347 15.00 -0.93 -16.89
N ASN A 348 16.19 -0.64 -16.37
CA ASN A 348 17.15 0.22 -17.05
C ASN A 348 17.88 -0.60 -18.14
N LEU A 349 17.39 -0.53 -19.37
CA LEU A 349 18.04 -1.17 -20.52
C LEU A 349 19.25 -0.37 -20.99
N MET A 350 20.37 -1.05 -21.26
CA MET A 350 21.50 -0.46 -21.96
C MET A 350 21.13 -0.15 -23.42
N ARG A 351 21.63 0.96 -23.97
CA ARG A 351 21.44 1.30 -25.40
C ARG A 351 22.06 0.21 -26.28
N GLY A 352 21.26 -0.36 -27.18
CA GLY A 352 21.72 -1.38 -28.15
C GLY A 352 21.23 -2.81 -27.89
N ILE A 353 20.42 -3.04 -26.85
CA ILE A 353 19.79 -4.36 -26.62
C ILE A 353 18.67 -4.58 -27.66
N ASP A 354 18.86 -5.59 -28.51
CA ASP A 354 17.87 -6.01 -29.49
C ASP A 354 16.96 -7.10 -28.90
N LEU A 355 15.79 -6.68 -28.41
CA LEU A 355 14.80 -7.58 -27.81
C LEU A 355 14.27 -8.63 -28.80
N LYS A 356 14.33 -8.35 -30.11
CA LYS A 356 13.85 -9.29 -31.13
C LYS A 356 14.72 -10.55 -31.18
N LYS A 357 16.05 -10.38 -31.18
CA LYS A 357 16.99 -11.51 -31.14
C LYS A 357 16.88 -12.35 -29.85
N ILE A 358 16.49 -11.72 -28.75
CA ILE A 358 16.25 -12.42 -27.48
C ILE A 358 14.97 -13.27 -27.60
N ALA A 359 13.90 -12.70 -28.17
CA ALA A 359 12.66 -13.42 -28.43
C ALA A 359 12.89 -14.64 -29.35
N GLU A 360 13.66 -14.49 -30.43
CA GLU A 360 14.02 -15.59 -31.35
C GLU A 360 14.75 -16.76 -30.66
N LYS A 361 15.59 -16.46 -29.66
CA LYS A 361 16.34 -17.50 -28.92
C LYS A 361 15.49 -18.26 -27.91
N MET A 362 14.40 -17.67 -27.42
CA MET A 362 13.59 -18.21 -26.32
C MET A 362 12.44 -19.11 -26.81
N ASN A 363 12.72 -20.04 -27.72
CA ASN A 363 11.70 -20.87 -28.37
C ASN A 363 10.94 -21.76 -27.37
N GLY A 364 9.61 -21.66 -27.41
CA GLY A 364 8.72 -22.43 -26.53
C GLY A 364 8.57 -21.88 -25.11
N ALA A 365 9.22 -20.75 -24.77
CA ALA A 365 9.15 -20.19 -23.42
C ALA A 365 7.74 -19.67 -23.08
N SER A 366 7.27 -19.99 -21.87
CA SER A 366 5.99 -19.46 -21.36
C SER A 366 6.10 -17.98 -20.97
N GLY A 367 4.98 -17.26 -20.88
CA GLY A 367 4.97 -15.86 -20.47
C GLY A 367 5.60 -15.63 -19.09
N ALA A 368 5.40 -16.58 -18.18
CA ALA A 368 6.05 -16.60 -16.87
C ALA A 368 7.58 -16.79 -16.98
N GLU A 369 8.06 -17.72 -17.81
CA GLU A 369 9.48 -17.94 -18.04
C GLU A 369 10.19 -16.74 -18.67
N LEU A 370 9.52 -16.03 -19.59
CA LEU A 370 10.06 -14.79 -20.17
C LEU A 370 10.27 -13.73 -19.10
N LYS A 371 9.31 -13.58 -18.18
CA LYS A 371 9.45 -12.65 -17.06
C LYS A 371 10.64 -13.03 -16.16
N VAL A 372 10.74 -14.31 -15.78
CA VAL A 372 11.87 -14.80 -14.95
C VAL A 372 13.19 -14.61 -15.66
N SER A 373 13.24 -14.85 -16.98
CA SER A 373 14.46 -14.66 -17.77
C SER A 373 14.90 -13.19 -17.77
N VAL A 374 13.97 -12.25 -17.96
CA VAL A 374 14.23 -10.80 -17.91
C VAL A 374 14.70 -10.35 -16.53
N GLU A 375 14.08 -10.84 -15.45
CA GLU A 375 14.56 -10.61 -14.09
C GLU A 375 15.94 -11.22 -13.85
N GLY A 376 16.21 -12.40 -14.43
CA GLY A 376 17.52 -13.04 -14.43
C GLY A 376 18.60 -12.20 -15.12
N TYR A 377 18.29 -11.57 -16.27
CA TYR A 377 19.22 -10.66 -16.93
C TYR A 377 19.47 -9.37 -16.13
N ASN A 378 18.51 -8.91 -15.34
CA ASN A 378 18.68 -7.74 -14.47
C ASN A 378 19.67 -8.00 -13.32
N ASN A 379 19.86 -9.26 -12.92
CA ASN A 379 20.89 -9.63 -11.94
C ASN A 379 22.32 -9.40 -12.45
N GLY A 380 22.50 -9.22 -13.77
CA GLY A 380 23.74 -8.99 -14.51
C GLY A 380 25.01 -9.64 -13.96
N ASP A 381 26.19 -9.06 -14.24
CA ASP A 381 27.45 -9.68 -13.84
C ASP A 381 27.67 -9.66 -12.32
N PRO A 382 28.21 -10.77 -11.74
CA PRO A 382 28.60 -10.86 -10.34
C PRO A 382 29.69 -9.84 -9.98
N ILE A 383 29.74 -9.42 -8.71
CA ILE A 383 30.85 -8.59 -8.21
C ILE A 383 32.13 -9.42 -8.28
N HIS A 384 33.01 -9.08 -9.22
CA HIS A 384 34.37 -9.61 -9.23
C HIS A 384 35.19 -8.92 -8.13
N LEU A 385 35.43 -9.64 -7.03
CA LEU A 385 36.25 -9.15 -5.91
C LEU A 385 37.66 -8.72 -6.35
N ALA A 386 38.23 -9.39 -7.36
CA ALA A 386 39.51 -9.01 -7.95
C ALA A 386 39.50 -7.63 -8.64
N LYS A 387 38.35 -7.17 -9.17
CA LYS A 387 38.22 -5.82 -9.72
C LYS A 387 37.97 -4.77 -8.64
N LEU A 388 37.36 -5.17 -7.52
CA LEU A 388 37.07 -4.31 -6.38
C LEU A 388 38.34 -3.94 -5.61
N ASP A 389 39.33 -4.83 -5.59
CA ASP A 389 40.60 -4.65 -4.89
C ASP A 389 41.40 -3.44 -5.43
N GLY A 390 41.76 -2.53 -4.52
CA GLY A 390 42.47 -1.30 -4.86
C GLY A 390 41.96 -0.05 -4.13
N THR A 391 42.53 1.09 -4.49
CA THR A 391 42.22 2.40 -3.89
C THR A 391 41.18 3.14 -4.73
N TRP A 392 40.12 3.60 -4.08
CA TRP A 392 39.00 4.30 -4.70
C TRP A 392 38.80 5.65 -4.03
N ARG A 393 38.70 6.72 -4.82
CA ARG A 393 38.41 8.07 -4.34
C ARG A 393 36.92 8.31 -4.33
N LEU A 394 36.38 8.76 -3.20
CA LEU A 394 34.98 9.13 -3.07
C LEU A 394 34.73 10.46 -3.80
N GLN A 395 33.82 10.47 -4.76
CA GLN A 395 33.41 11.69 -5.47
C GLN A 395 32.13 12.28 -4.88
N TYR A 396 31.20 11.42 -4.50
CA TYR A 396 29.90 11.83 -3.98
C TYR A 396 29.39 10.80 -2.99
N THR A 397 28.78 11.26 -1.90
CA THR A 397 28.02 10.41 -0.99
C THR A 397 26.79 11.13 -0.45
N SER A 398 25.68 10.41 -0.40
CA SER A 398 24.46 10.77 0.32
C SER A 398 24.06 9.67 1.31
N ALA A 399 24.93 8.67 1.50
CA ALA A 399 24.67 7.56 2.39
C ALA A 399 24.83 8.00 3.86
N PRO A 400 23.79 7.86 4.70
CA PRO A 400 23.83 8.34 6.08
C PRO A 400 24.97 7.67 6.88
N ASP A 401 25.24 6.39 6.64
CA ASP A 401 26.29 5.66 7.35
C ASP A 401 27.70 6.16 7.01
N VAL A 402 27.89 6.72 5.80
CA VAL A 402 29.16 7.34 5.37
C VAL A 402 29.24 8.79 5.86
N LEU A 403 28.10 9.49 6.01
CA LEU A 403 28.03 10.83 6.60
C LEU A 403 28.45 10.84 8.08
N ILE A 404 28.27 9.74 8.81
CA ILE A 404 28.77 9.59 10.19
C ILE A 404 30.29 9.80 10.25
N LEU A 405 31.04 9.43 9.21
CA LEU A 405 32.49 9.68 9.15
C LEU A 405 32.80 11.19 9.11
N PHE A 406 32.00 11.98 8.39
CA PHE A 406 32.12 13.43 8.36
C PHE A 406 31.71 14.06 9.69
N GLN A 407 30.65 13.54 10.33
CA GLN A 407 30.14 14.06 11.60
C GLN A 407 31.09 13.75 12.77
N ALA A 408 31.69 12.56 12.80
CA ALA A 408 32.74 12.21 13.76
C ALA A 408 33.97 13.09 13.57
N ALA A 409 34.38 13.37 12.32
CA ALA A 409 35.47 14.30 12.04
C ALA A 409 35.16 15.73 12.54
N ALA A 410 33.92 16.20 12.36
CA ALA A 410 33.48 17.53 12.77
C ALA A 410 33.43 17.73 14.30
N THR A 411 33.46 16.65 15.10
CA THR A 411 33.58 16.79 16.57
C THR A 411 34.96 17.27 17.02
N LEU A 412 35.96 17.23 16.13
CA LEU A 412 37.28 17.82 16.35
C LEU A 412 37.31 19.22 15.70
N PRO A 413 37.24 20.30 16.49
CA PRO A 413 36.97 21.66 15.97
C PRO A 413 38.08 22.29 15.12
N PHE A 414 39.20 21.61 14.90
CA PHE A 414 40.39 22.12 14.21
C PHE A 414 40.59 21.56 12.80
N PHE A 415 39.76 20.62 12.34
CA PHE A 415 39.98 19.90 11.07
C PHE A 415 38.85 20.16 10.07
N GLN A 416 39.22 20.46 8.82
CA GLN A 416 38.29 20.48 7.69
C GLN A 416 38.48 19.18 6.88
N VAL A 417 37.38 18.46 6.63
CA VAL A 417 37.42 17.18 5.90
C VAL A 417 37.78 17.43 4.44
N GLY A 418 38.93 16.93 3.99
CA GLY A 418 39.40 16.98 2.61
C GLY A 418 38.92 15.77 1.78
N GLN A 419 39.83 15.17 1.01
CA GLN A 419 39.53 14.03 0.13
C GLN A 419 39.45 12.71 0.92
N ILE A 420 38.43 11.89 0.62
CA ILE A 420 38.27 10.54 1.17
C ILE A 420 38.73 9.50 0.15
N PHE A 421 39.69 8.68 0.55
CA PHE A 421 40.13 7.51 -0.19
C PHE A 421 39.69 6.24 0.56
N GLN A 422 39.12 5.30 -0.16
CA GLN A 422 38.68 4.01 0.35
C GLN A 422 39.51 2.92 -0.32
N LYS A 423 40.33 2.23 0.45
CA LYS A 423 41.09 1.07 -0.01
C LYS A 423 40.31 -0.18 0.34
N PHE A 424 39.91 -0.93 -0.67
CA PHE A 424 39.34 -2.27 -0.49
C PHE A 424 40.49 -3.26 -0.50
N GLU A 425 40.66 -4.02 0.59
CA GLU A 425 41.63 -5.10 0.71
C GLU A 425 40.85 -6.43 0.79
N CYS A 426 40.76 -7.12 -0.34
CA CYS A 426 40.05 -8.39 -0.47
C CYS A 426 41.00 -9.56 -0.18
N LEU A 427 41.39 -9.74 1.09
CA LEU A 427 42.44 -10.69 1.51
C LEU A 427 42.12 -12.16 1.19
N ASP A 428 40.86 -12.58 1.29
CA ASP A 428 40.40 -13.93 0.95
C ASP A 428 39.22 -13.83 -0.02
N GLN A 429 39.46 -14.16 -1.29
CA GLN A 429 38.54 -14.00 -2.44
C GLN A 429 37.21 -14.79 -2.34
N SER A 430 36.85 -15.31 -1.17
CA SER A 430 35.75 -16.27 -1.01
C SER A 430 34.47 -15.66 -0.43
N ASN A 431 34.49 -14.70 0.53
CA ASN A 431 33.23 -14.18 1.11
C ASN A 431 33.28 -12.79 1.80
N GLY A 432 34.40 -12.07 1.78
CA GLY A 432 34.48 -10.76 2.42
C GLY A 432 35.87 -10.15 2.42
N GLY A 433 35.98 -8.94 2.94
CA GLY A 433 37.27 -8.23 3.03
C GLY A 433 37.25 -7.11 4.06
N VAL A 434 38.38 -6.41 4.14
CA VAL A 434 38.53 -5.25 5.02
C VAL A 434 38.60 -4.01 4.14
N ILE A 435 37.82 -3.01 4.51
CA ILE A 435 37.87 -1.68 3.92
C ILE A 435 38.62 -0.77 4.86
N ARG A 436 39.63 -0.08 4.34
CA ARG A 436 40.36 0.97 5.04
C ARG A 436 40.04 2.30 4.39
N ASN A 437 39.29 3.14 5.09
CA ASN A 437 39.09 4.51 4.66
C ASN A 437 40.23 5.35 5.19
N VAL A 438 40.96 5.98 4.28
CA VAL A 438 41.97 6.99 4.55
C VAL A 438 41.34 8.34 4.27
N VAL A 439 41.14 9.13 5.32
CA VAL A 439 40.66 10.50 5.19
C VAL A 439 41.81 11.46 5.42
N ARG A 440 42.08 12.34 4.44
CA ARG A 440 43.05 13.42 4.57
C ARG A 440 42.34 14.71 4.97
N TRP A 441 42.85 15.40 5.98
CA TRP A 441 42.29 16.65 6.50
C TRP A 441 43.29 17.79 6.32
N SER A 442 42.80 19.00 6.03
CA SER A 442 43.61 20.21 6.09
C SER A 442 43.17 21.10 7.25
N ILE A 443 44.12 21.85 7.82
CA ILE A 443 43.84 22.88 8.83
C ILE A 443 43.81 24.22 8.10
N PRO A 444 42.67 24.94 8.08
CA PRO A 444 42.61 26.25 7.44
C PRO A 444 43.63 27.21 8.07
N THR A 445 44.34 27.97 7.23
CA THR A 445 45.35 29.00 7.56
C THR A 445 46.74 28.55 8.04
N LEU A 446 47.01 27.25 8.18
CA LEU A 446 48.32 26.76 8.66
C LEU A 446 48.98 25.63 7.83
N LEU A 447 48.23 24.85 7.05
CA LEU A 447 48.75 23.71 6.27
C LEU A 447 48.05 23.65 4.90
N GLU A 448 48.78 23.34 3.82
CA GLU A 448 48.19 23.11 2.49
C GLU A 448 47.46 21.75 2.41
N GLU A 449 46.62 21.54 1.38
CA GLU A 449 45.76 20.34 1.23
C GLU A 449 46.52 18.99 1.21
N GLU A 450 47.82 19.00 0.94
CA GLU A 450 48.67 17.80 0.93
C GLU A 450 49.27 17.44 2.31
N GLU A 451 49.10 18.30 3.31
CA GLU A 451 49.83 18.26 4.59
C GLU A 451 48.91 18.01 5.79
N GLY A 452 48.28 16.83 5.82
CA GLY A 452 47.22 16.49 6.77
C GLY A 452 47.51 15.32 7.72
N ALA A 453 46.65 15.15 8.73
CA ALA A 453 46.57 13.94 9.55
C ALA A 453 45.80 12.83 8.81
N THR A 454 46.20 11.57 9.00
CA THR A 454 45.60 10.41 8.33
C THR A 454 44.65 9.68 9.28
N LEU A 455 43.34 9.79 9.02
CA LEU A 455 42.36 9.03 9.80
C LEU A 455 42.08 7.70 9.10
N LEU A 456 42.35 6.58 9.78
CA LEU A 456 42.15 5.24 9.27
C LEU A 456 40.90 4.61 9.91
N VAL A 457 39.82 4.50 9.12
CA VAL A 457 38.60 3.80 9.53
C VAL A 457 38.58 2.42 8.94
N SER A 458 38.52 1.41 9.81
CA SER A 458 38.39 0.02 9.38
C SER A 458 36.92 -0.41 9.41
N ALA A 459 36.47 -1.00 8.30
CA ALA A 459 35.16 -1.63 8.19
C ALA A 459 35.33 -3.04 7.63
N LYS A 460 34.57 -4.00 8.16
CA LYS A 460 34.47 -5.33 7.56
C LYS A 460 33.30 -5.34 6.61
N PHE A 461 33.48 -5.98 5.46
CA PHE A 461 32.38 -6.21 4.54
C PHE A 461 32.18 -7.68 4.25
N THR A 462 30.92 -8.07 4.15
CA THR A 462 30.50 -9.43 3.85
C THR A 462 29.61 -9.41 2.60
N VAL A 463 29.90 -10.29 1.64
CA VAL A 463 29.04 -10.42 0.46
C VAL A 463 27.79 -11.21 0.84
N VAL A 464 26.62 -10.57 0.75
CA VAL A 464 25.32 -11.19 1.11
C VAL A 464 24.64 -11.82 -0.11
N SER A 465 24.87 -11.25 -1.29
CA SER A 465 24.34 -11.75 -2.57
C SER A 465 25.30 -11.40 -3.70
N VAL A 466 25.04 -11.92 -4.90
CA VAL A 466 25.80 -11.74 -6.15
C VAL A 466 26.23 -10.28 -6.40
N ARG A 467 25.43 -9.30 -5.94
CA ARG A 467 25.68 -7.85 -6.03
C ARG A 467 25.50 -7.05 -4.73
N ASN A 468 25.19 -7.72 -3.63
CA ASN A 468 24.92 -7.04 -2.36
C ASN A 468 26.07 -7.26 -1.40
N ILE A 469 26.62 -6.17 -0.89
CA ILE A 469 27.62 -6.20 0.17
C ILE A 469 27.02 -5.55 1.42
N TYR A 470 27.17 -6.23 2.55
CA TYR A 470 26.90 -5.66 3.86
C TYR A 470 28.17 -5.05 4.41
N LEU A 471 28.12 -3.75 4.72
CA LEU A 471 29.23 -3.01 5.33
C LEU A 471 28.97 -2.89 6.83
N GLN A 472 29.92 -3.34 7.65
CA GLN A 472 29.88 -3.17 9.10
C GLN A 472 31.12 -2.38 9.55
N PHE A 473 30.90 -1.15 10.01
CA PHE A 473 31.97 -0.34 10.58
C PHE A 473 32.32 -0.85 11.98
N GLN A 474 33.62 -0.97 12.29
CA GLN A 474 34.08 -1.50 13.57
C GLN A 474 34.66 -0.38 14.43
N GLU A 475 35.80 0.18 14.01
CA GLU A 475 36.60 1.09 14.83
C GLU A 475 37.27 2.18 13.98
N ILE A 476 37.31 3.41 14.51
CA ILE A 476 38.05 4.53 13.95
C ILE A 476 39.38 4.65 14.70
N THR A 477 40.50 4.55 13.97
CA THR A 477 41.84 4.78 14.51
C THR A 477 42.47 6.02 13.87
N VAL A 478 42.89 6.98 14.67
CA VAL A 478 43.66 8.14 14.17
C VAL A 478 45.15 7.81 14.26
N GLN A 479 45.89 7.94 13.16
CA GLN A 479 47.34 7.66 13.10
C GLN A 479 48.08 8.74 12.28
N ASP A 480 49.37 8.90 12.55
CA ASP A 480 50.30 9.73 11.76
C ASP A 480 49.83 11.16 11.44
N ILE A 481 49.86 12.03 12.47
CA ILE A 481 49.74 13.47 12.29
C ILE A 481 51.07 14.00 11.73
N ASN A 482 51.13 14.23 10.43
CA ASN A 482 52.32 14.79 9.79
C ASN A 482 52.30 16.32 9.90
N ILE A 483 53.31 16.90 10.54
CA ILE A 483 53.46 18.35 10.74
C ILE A 483 54.68 18.78 9.91
N SER A 484 54.57 19.83 9.09
CA SER A 484 55.66 20.28 8.21
C SER A 484 56.88 20.77 9.00
N GLU A 485 58.08 20.63 8.42
CA GLU A 485 59.33 21.13 9.01
C GLU A 485 59.32 22.66 9.15
N GLU A 486 58.54 23.38 8.34
CA GLU A 486 58.41 24.84 8.40
C GLU A 486 57.55 25.30 9.59
N LEU A 487 56.45 24.59 9.88
CA LEU A 487 55.64 24.81 11.08
C LEU A 487 56.44 24.44 12.34
N GLN A 488 57.26 23.39 12.24
CA GLN A 488 58.21 23.01 13.30
C GLN A 488 59.27 24.10 13.52
N ALA A 489 59.75 24.75 12.46
CA ALA A 489 60.69 25.87 12.53
C ALA A 489 60.06 27.17 13.06
N LEU A 490 58.77 27.41 12.82
CA LEU A 490 58.00 28.53 13.39
C LEU A 490 57.70 28.34 14.88
N ILE A 491 57.49 27.10 15.32
CA ILE A 491 57.19 26.74 16.71
C ILE A 491 58.49 26.59 17.53
N ALA A 492 59.61 26.20 16.91
CA ALA A 492 60.90 25.99 17.59
C ALA A 492 61.40 27.16 18.45
N PRO A 493 61.26 28.45 18.06
CA PRO A 493 61.69 29.58 18.88
C PRO A 493 60.76 29.84 20.08
N ALA A 494 59.49 29.44 20.01
CA ALA A 494 58.54 29.55 21.12
C ALA A 494 58.74 28.46 22.19
N ILE A 495 59.47 27.40 21.85
CA ILE A 495 59.62 26.18 22.68
C ILE A 495 60.96 26.11 23.44
N LEU A 496 61.96 26.97 23.16
CA LEU A 496 63.23 26.95 23.92
C LEU A 496 63.63 28.33 24.46
N PRO A 497 63.90 28.49 25.78
CA PRO A 497 64.01 27.46 26.83
C PRO A 497 62.91 27.60 27.89
N ARG A 498 62.01 26.61 28.01
CA ARG A 498 61.43 26.20 29.31
C ARG A 498 60.67 24.87 29.21
N SER A 499 61.24 23.88 29.91
CA SER A 499 60.68 22.58 30.31
C SER A 499 60.63 21.45 29.28
N PHE A 500 61.07 20.27 29.74
CA PHE A 500 61.01 18.93 29.12
C PHE A 500 59.60 18.54 28.59
N ILE A 501 58.57 19.26 29.01
CA ILE A 501 57.16 19.03 28.72
C ILE A 501 56.83 19.33 27.25
N SER A 502 57.46 20.32 26.64
CA SER A 502 57.18 20.73 25.25
C SER A 502 57.65 19.71 24.20
N LEU A 503 58.83 19.12 24.41
CA LEU A 503 59.35 17.99 23.62
C LEU A 503 58.47 16.75 23.78
N GLN A 504 57.98 16.46 24.99
CA GLN A 504 57.03 15.37 25.21
C GLN A 504 55.69 15.61 24.53
N ILE A 505 55.20 16.84 24.44
CA ILE A 505 53.95 17.18 23.74
C ILE A 505 54.08 16.97 22.22
N LEU A 506 55.20 17.37 21.61
CA LEU A 506 55.46 17.10 20.20
C LEU A 506 55.61 15.61 19.91
N GLN A 507 56.30 14.87 20.79
CA GLN A 507 56.42 13.43 20.69
C GLN A 507 55.07 12.72 20.92
N PHE A 508 54.23 13.24 21.83
CA PHE A 508 52.86 12.79 22.08
C PHE A 508 51.96 13.02 20.87
N LEU A 509 52.03 14.19 20.21
CA LEU A 509 51.25 14.46 19.00
C LEU A 509 51.63 13.53 17.84
N ARG A 510 52.91 13.20 17.68
CA ARG A 510 53.37 12.21 16.68
C ARG A 510 52.99 10.78 17.02
N THR A 511 52.91 10.42 18.30
CA THR A 511 52.53 9.06 18.74
C THR A 511 51.05 8.95 19.13
N PHE A 512 50.26 10.00 18.93
CA PHE A 512 48.86 10.05 19.32
C PHE A 512 48.05 9.05 18.50
N LYS A 513 47.67 7.96 19.16
CA LYS A 513 46.71 6.98 18.64
C LYS A 513 45.47 7.06 19.49
N ALA A 514 44.37 7.47 18.87
CA ALA A 514 43.05 7.47 19.50
C ALA A 514 42.17 6.44 18.79
N GLU A 515 41.58 5.56 19.59
CA GLU A 515 40.57 4.60 19.16
C GLU A 515 39.20 5.15 19.59
N ILE A 516 38.38 5.50 18.62
CA ILE A 516 37.05 6.06 18.87
C ILE A 516 36.02 5.02 18.40
N PRO A 517 35.20 4.45 19.31
CA PRO A 517 34.14 3.54 18.91
C PRO A 517 33.04 4.32 18.18
N VAL A 518 32.64 3.84 17.01
CA VAL A 518 31.57 4.46 16.23
C VAL A 518 30.24 4.08 16.85
N ARG A 519 29.55 5.03 17.49
CA ARG A 519 28.20 4.84 18.06
C ARG A 519 27.27 5.92 17.54
N ASP A 520 26.12 5.51 17.02
CA ASP A 520 25.05 6.40 16.59
C ASP A 520 23.95 6.41 17.68
N PRO A 521 23.49 7.56 18.20
CA PRO A 521 22.40 7.61 19.18
C PRO A 521 21.07 7.23 18.51
N GLY A 522 20.80 5.94 18.41
CA GLY A 522 19.53 5.39 17.89
C GLY A 522 19.64 4.11 17.07
N ARG A 523 20.85 3.64 16.72
CA ARG A 523 21.08 2.37 15.99
C ARG A 523 22.07 1.49 16.75
N GLU A 524 21.72 0.22 16.95
CA GLU A 524 22.58 -0.77 17.64
C GLU A 524 23.81 -1.20 16.82
N SER A 525 23.82 -0.96 15.50
CA SER A 525 24.99 -1.21 14.65
C SER A 525 25.17 -0.11 13.61
N VAL A 526 26.41 0.35 13.43
CA VAL A 526 26.80 1.31 12.38
C VAL A 526 27.15 0.49 11.14
N GLY A 527 26.13 -0.07 10.50
CA GLY A 527 26.27 -0.92 9.33
C GLY A 527 25.07 -0.83 8.40
N GLY A 528 25.32 -1.01 7.10
CA GLY A 528 24.31 -0.85 6.07
C GLY A 528 24.48 -1.87 4.95
N LEU A 529 23.38 -2.24 4.32
CA LEU A 529 23.35 -3.16 3.20
C LEU A 529 23.36 -2.35 1.91
N TYR A 530 24.34 -2.59 1.03
CA TYR A 530 24.59 -1.80 -0.16
C TYR A 530 24.58 -2.65 -1.41
N TYR A 531 23.88 -2.18 -2.45
CA TYR A 531 23.96 -2.69 -3.81
C TYR A 531 25.13 -2.02 -4.52
N LEU A 532 26.13 -2.79 -4.92
CA LEU A 532 27.27 -2.27 -5.68
C LEU A 532 27.08 -2.56 -7.16
N SER A 533 27.40 -1.58 -8.00
CA SER A 533 27.37 -1.70 -9.45
C SER A 533 28.58 -1.00 -10.04
N TYR A 534 29.29 -1.70 -10.91
CA TYR A 534 30.31 -1.08 -11.75
C TYR A 534 29.60 -0.27 -12.83
N LEU A 535 29.88 1.03 -12.87
CA LEU A 535 29.44 1.91 -13.96
C LEU A 535 30.41 1.79 -15.14
N ASP A 536 31.72 1.72 -14.84
CA ASP A 536 32.84 1.47 -15.75
C ASP A 536 33.97 0.75 -14.99
N ASP A 537 35.04 0.31 -15.67
CA ASP A 537 36.20 -0.34 -15.01
C ASP A 537 36.88 0.54 -13.93
N ASN A 538 36.67 1.87 -14.00
CA ASN A 538 37.23 2.84 -13.08
C ASN A 538 36.17 3.53 -12.20
N MET A 539 34.91 3.13 -12.25
CA MET A 539 33.83 3.82 -11.53
C MET A 539 32.87 2.84 -10.84
N LEU A 540 32.72 3.00 -9.54
CA LEU A 540 31.93 2.14 -8.66
C LEU A 540 30.78 2.94 -8.05
N LEU A 541 29.56 2.44 -8.18
CA LEU A 541 28.34 3.01 -7.61
C LEU A 541 27.84 2.11 -6.48
N GLY A 542 27.57 2.69 -5.32
CA GLY A 542 26.89 2.00 -4.22
C GLY A 542 25.54 2.64 -3.90
N ARG A 543 24.51 1.82 -3.70
CA ARG A 543 23.18 2.27 -3.26
C ARG A 543 22.77 1.55 -1.99
N ALA A 544 22.37 2.28 -0.96
CA ALA A 544 21.87 1.69 0.27
C ALA A 544 20.50 1.01 0.04
N VAL A 545 20.32 -0.17 0.61
CA VAL A 545 19.06 -0.91 0.59
C VAL A 545 18.20 -0.42 1.76
N GLY A 546 17.08 0.25 1.44
CA GLY A 546 16.11 0.72 2.44
C GLY A 546 16.23 2.20 2.84
N GLY A 547 17.23 2.93 2.37
CA GLY A 547 17.34 4.39 2.51
C GLY A 547 18.01 4.96 1.27
N GLY A 548 17.52 6.09 0.75
CA GLY A 548 17.91 6.64 -0.56
C GLY A 548 19.37 7.13 -0.71
N GLY A 549 20.29 6.63 0.10
CA GLY A 549 21.70 6.98 0.06
C GLY A 549 22.43 6.33 -1.11
N VAL A 550 23.16 7.15 -1.87
CA VAL A 550 23.99 6.73 -3.01
C VAL A 550 25.41 7.28 -2.82
N PHE A 551 26.42 6.47 -3.15
CA PHE A 551 27.80 6.92 -3.23
C PHE A 551 28.45 6.53 -4.56
N VAL A 552 29.41 7.36 -4.98
CA VAL A 552 30.14 7.20 -6.23
C VAL A 552 31.64 7.25 -5.93
N PHE A 553 32.33 6.20 -6.35
CA PHE A 553 33.77 6.04 -6.22
C PHE A 553 34.42 5.99 -7.61
N THR A 554 35.59 6.61 -7.73
CA THR A 554 36.45 6.53 -8.92
C THR A 554 37.79 5.92 -8.55
N ARG A 555 38.31 5.01 -9.35
CA ARG A 555 39.60 4.34 -9.08
C ARG A 555 40.72 5.38 -9.04
N ALA A 556 41.54 5.33 -7.99
CA ALA A 556 42.68 6.23 -7.77
C ALA A 556 43.99 5.43 -7.73
N GLN A 557 45.11 6.09 -8.04
CA GLN A 557 46.44 5.48 -7.90
C GLN A 557 46.74 5.19 -6.41
N SER A 558 47.50 4.12 -6.14
CA SER A 558 47.82 3.70 -4.78
C SER A 558 48.50 4.83 -4.02
N LEU A 559 47.85 5.30 -2.95
CA LEU A 559 48.50 6.13 -1.95
C LEU A 559 49.43 5.20 -1.16
N TYR A 560 50.73 5.43 -1.27
CA TYR A 560 51.76 4.75 -0.49
C TYR A 560 51.77 5.26 0.95
#